data_AF-A0A9P5QN56-F1
#
_entry.id   AF-A0A9P5QN56-F1
#
_cell.length_a   1.000
_cell.length_b   1.000
_cell.length_c   1.000
_cell.angle_alpha   90.00
_cell.angle_beta   90.00
_cell.angle_gamma   90.00
#
_symmetry.space_group_name_H-M   'P 1'
#
loop_
_entity.id
_entity.type
_entity.pdbx_description
1 polymer ?
#
loop_
_entity_poly.entity_id
_entity_poly.type
_entity_poly.pdbx_seq_one_letter_code
_entity_poly.pdbx_strand_id
1 'polypeptide(L)'
;MSAPKKILFILTSHDQLGDTGKKTGWYAEEVAEPATILTNHGYEIVFASPKGGKAPLDPSSVDAAKDNKTVVAFLNNPDFTRKIDNTHKVSEFVGKESEFEAIVYPGGHGPMYDLEHDEASLKVTAAAYEAGKVVGAVCHGPIALTDVTLSDGTLLVKGKNVTGFSDDEEKAVGLEHAVPTLLES
;
A
#
# COMPACT_ATOMS: atom_id res chain seq x y z
N MET A 1 9.12 -27.02 -12.29
CA MET A 1 8.52 -26.34 -11.12
C MET A 1 7.53 -25.32 -11.65
N SER A 2 6.35 -25.20 -11.07
CA SER A 2 5.41 -24.13 -11.45
C SER A 2 6.03 -22.76 -11.15
N ALA A 3 5.68 -21.74 -11.92
CA ALA A 3 6.10 -20.37 -11.63
C ALA A 3 5.65 -19.95 -10.22
N PRO A 4 6.42 -19.12 -9.50
CA PRO A 4 6.03 -18.64 -8.19
C PRO A 4 4.72 -17.85 -8.28
N LYS A 5 3.89 -17.99 -7.24
CA LYS A 5 2.66 -17.20 -7.10
C LYS A 5 3.02 -15.76 -6.77
N LYS A 6 2.29 -14.78 -7.31
CA LYS A 6 2.61 -13.36 -7.16
C LYS A 6 1.70 -12.68 -6.14
N ILE A 7 2.23 -11.69 -5.43
CA ILE A 7 1.48 -10.77 -4.58
C ILE A 7 1.80 -9.34 -5.02
N LEU A 8 0.75 -8.56 -5.26
CA LEU A 8 0.86 -7.17 -5.70
C LEU A 8 0.83 -6.25 -4.48
N PHE A 9 1.92 -5.53 -4.25
CA PHE A 9 1.98 -4.43 -3.28
C PHE A 9 1.76 -3.12 -4.04
N ILE A 10 0.70 -2.39 -3.71
CA ILE A 10 0.41 -1.08 -4.29
C ILE A 10 0.86 0.00 -3.29
N LEU A 11 1.91 0.72 -3.66
CA LEU A 11 2.50 1.80 -2.87
C LEU A 11 1.97 3.15 -3.35
N THR A 12 1.94 4.13 -2.45
CA THR A 12 1.73 5.53 -2.82
C THR A 12 2.81 6.04 -3.78
N SER A 13 2.46 7.05 -4.57
CA SER A 13 3.37 7.91 -5.35
C SER A 13 3.45 9.34 -4.77
N HIS A 14 2.92 9.58 -3.57
CA HIS A 14 2.87 10.87 -2.91
C HIS A 14 3.99 11.03 -1.88
N ASP A 15 4.71 12.16 -1.92
CA ASP A 15 5.92 12.37 -1.12
C ASP A 15 5.88 13.58 -0.18
N GLN A 16 4.76 14.32 -0.12
CA GLN A 16 4.61 15.52 0.71
C GLN A 16 3.51 15.34 1.75
N LEU A 17 3.78 15.74 2.98
CA LEU A 17 2.79 15.67 4.05
C LEU A 17 1.99 16.97 4.08
N GLY A 18 1.01 17.09 3.19
CA GLY A 18 0.21 18.30 3.00
C GLY A 18 1.09 19.55 2.86
N ASP A 19 0.68 20.64 3.52
CA ASP A 19 1.41 21.91 3.50
C ASP A 19 2.46 22.04 4.63
N THR A 20 2.79 20.95 5.31
CA THR A 20 3.71 20.99 6.47
C THR A 20 5.18 21.22 6.09
N GLY A 21 5.51 21.08 4.80
CA GLY A 21 6.88 21.08 4.29
C GLY A 21 7.68 19.81 4.62
N LYS A 22 7.07 18.83 5.30
CA LYS A 22 7.68 17.52 5.58
C LYS A 22 7.45 16.54 4.44
N LYS A 23 8.34 15.55 4.34
CA LYS A 23 8.21 14.42 3.41
C LYS A 23 7.41 13.29 4.04
N THR A 24 6.70 12.53 3.21
CA THR A 24 6.05 11.26 3.57
C THR A 24 6.21 10.25 2.43
N GLY A 25 5.52 9.12 2.52
CA GLY A 25 5.58 8.03 1.56
C GLY A 25 4.92 6.77 2.11
N TRP A 26 5.36 5.61 1.63
CA TRP A 26 5.03 4.32 2.24
C TRP A 26 5.84 4.09 3.52
N TYR A 27 5.28 3.38 4.49
CA TYR A 27 5.93 3.09 5.78
C TYR A 27 6.84 1.85 5.71
N ALA A 28 8.11 2.00 6.13
CA ALA A 28 9.17 0.99 5.92
C ALA A 28 8.81 -0.41 6.40
N GLU A 29 8.37 -0.52 7.66
CA GLU A 29 8.07 -1.79 8.32
C GLU A 29 6.88 -2.52 7.68
N GLU A 30 5.87 -1.76 7.26
CA GLU A 30 4.63 -2.27 6.65
C GLU A 30 4.83 -2.86 5.25
N VAL A 31 6.00 -2.63 4.64
CA VAL A 31 6.42 -3.30 3.41
C VAL A 31 7.44 -4.38 3.72
N ALA A 32 8.50 -4.04 4.46
CA ALA A 32 9.66 -4.90 4.62
C ALA A 32 9.33 -6.22 5.33
N GLU A 33 8.57 -6.17 6.43
CA GLU A 33 8.18 -7.36 7.19
C GLU A 33 7.30 -8.30 6.36
N PRO A 34 6.13 -7.87 5.84
CA PRO A 34 5.27 -8.77 5.07
C PRO A 34 5.93 -9.23 3.76
N ALA A 35 6.64 -8.36 3.03
CA ALA A 35 7.34 -8.78 1.81
C ALA A 35 8.40 -9.84 2.09
N THR A 36 9.15 -9.71 3.20
CA THR A 36 10.15 -10.70 3.61
C THR A 36 9.49 -12.03 3.99
N ILE A 37 8.44 -12.01 4.80
CA ILE A 37 7.70 -13.20 5.21
C ILE A 37 7.13 -13.93 3.99
N LEU A 38 6.47 -13.22 3.09
CA LEU A 38 5.85 -13.79 1.89
C LEU A 38 6.90 -14.34 0.91
N THR A 39 8.02 -13.65 0.74
CA THR A 39 9.14 -14.15 -0.08
C THR A 39 9.71 -15.44 0.49
N ASN A 40 9.87 -15.53 1.81
CA ASN A 40 10.33 -16.75 2.48
C ASN A 40 9.36 -17.94 2.33
N HIS A 41 8.08 -17.66 2.05
CA HIS A 41 7.06 -18.67 1.72
C HIS A 41 6.94 -18.95 0.21
N GLY A 42 7.87 -18.43 -0.61
CA GLY A 42 7.94 -18.71 -2.04
C GLY A 42 7.03 -17.87 -2.92
N TYR A 43 6.46 -16.78 -2.39
CA TYR A 43 5.73 -15.80 -3.20
C TYR A 43 6.68 -14.80 -3.85
N GLU A 44 6.37 -14.42 -5.08
CA GLU A 44 7.02 -13.31 -5.76
C GLU A 44 6.31 -12.00 -5.39
N ILE A 45 7.06 -11.02 -4.88
CA ILE A 45 6.54 -9.69 -4.61
C ILE A 45 6.72 -8.79 -5.84
N VAL A 46 5.60 -8.21 -6.28
CA VAL A 46 5.54 -7.21 -7.36
C VAL A 46 5.10 -5.89 -6.73
N PHE A 47 5.83 -4.81 -7.02
CA PHE A 47 5.50 -3.48 -6.55
C PHE A 47 4.91 -2.65 -7.69
N ALA A 48 3.80 -1.96 -7.39
CA ALA A 48 3.18 -0.98 -8.27
C ALA A 48 2.91 0.32 -7.51
N SER A 49 2.78 1.42 -8.24
CA SER A 49 2.32 2.69 -7.70
C SER A 49 1.52 3.45 -8.77
N PRO A 50 0.65 4.41 -8.41
CA PRO A 50 -0.14 5.16 -9.39
C PRO A 50 0.70 5.76 -10.53
N LYS A 51 1.87 6.33 -10.21
CA LYS A 51 2.76 6.96 -11.19
C LYS A 51 3.79 6.01 -11.78
N GLY A 52 4.01 4.84 -11.18
CA GLY A 52 5.14 3.97 -11.48
C GLY A 52 6.49 4.62 -11.14
N GLY A 53 7.59 3.92 -11.41
CA GLY A 53 8.93 4.40 -11.06
C GLY A 53 9.17 4.37 -9.55
N LYS A 54 9.92 5.33 -9.02
CA LYS A 54 10.34 5.32 -7.61
C LYS A 54 9.19 5.68 -6.67
N ALA A 55 8.75 4.72 -5.86
CA ALA A 55 7.79 4.98 -4.79
C ALA A 55 8.48 5.66 -3.59
N PRO A 56 7.96 6.82 -3.12
CA PRO A 56 8.58 7.58 -2.03
C PRO A 56 8.45 6.85 -0.68
N LEU A 57 9.55 6.75 0.04
CA LEU A 57 9.64 6.16 1.38
C LEU A 57 9.50 7.27 2.43
N ASP A 58 8.64 7.06 3.44
CA ASP A 58 8.53 7.97 4.57
C ASP A 58 9.83 7.95 5.42
N PRO A 59 10.57 9.07 5.54
CA PRO A 59 11.82 9.09 6.31
C PRO A 59 11.64 8.80 7.80
N SER A 60 10.48 9.13 8.38
CA SER A 60 10.20 8.88 9.81
C SER A 60 10.12 7.38 10.09
N SER A 61 9.58 6.60 9.15
CA SER A 61 9.50 5.14 9.27
C SER A 61 10.88 4.47 9.25
N VAL A 62 11.85 5.06 8.55
CA VAL A 62 13.23 4.57 8.51
C VAL A 62 13.94 4.82 9.84
N ASP A 63 13.76 6.00 10.43
CA ASP A 63 14.34 6.30 11.75
C ASP A 63 13.71 5.43 12.86
N ALA A 64 12.40 5.23 12.81
CA ALA A 64 11.68 4.34 13.72
C ALA A 64 12.19 2.89 13.64
N ALA A 65 12.54 2.43 12.43
CA ALA A 65 12.95 1.05 12.18
C ALA A 65 14.48 0.83 12.20
N LYS A 66 15.29 1.80 12.63
CA LYS A 66 16.78 1.71 12.56
C LYS A 66 17.38 0.49 13.27
N ASP A 67 16.72 0.01 14.32
CA ASP A 67 17.14 -1.17 15.09
C ASP A 67 16.39 -2.46 14.66
N ASN A 68 15.41 -2.35 13.75
CA ASN A 68 14.72 -3.49 13.17
C ASN A 68 15.58 -4.11 12.05
N LYS A 69 16.17 -5.27 12.34
CA LYS A 69 17.07 -5.98 11.42
C LYS A 69 16.40 -6.41 10.13
N THR A 70 15.11 -6.78 10.14
CA THR A 70 14.38 -7.17 8.93
C THR A 70 14.24 -5.97 8.01
N VAL A 71 13.80 -4.84 8.54
CA VAL A 71 13.62 -3.60 7.78
C VAL A 71 14.96 -3.11 7.23
N VAL A 72 16.01 -3.08 8.05
CA VAL A 72 17.35 -2.70 7.62
C VAL A 72 17.88 -3.64 6.52
N ALA A 73 17.69 -4.95 6.65
CA ALA A 73 18.11 -5.90 5.62
C ALA A 73 17.32 -5.72 4.32
N PHE A 74 16.02 -5.48 4.40
CA PHE A 74 15.15 -5.23 3.27
C PHE A 74 15.56 -3.96 2.50
N LEU A 75 15.77 -2.85 3.20
CA LEU A 75 16.17 -1.57 2.62
C LEU A 75 17.58 -1.62 2.00
N ASN A 76 18.43 -2.55 2.43
CA ASN A 76 19.75 -2.78 1.85
C ASN A 76 19.77 -3.89 0.79
N ASN A 77 18.63 -4.55 0.52
CA ASN A 77 18.55 -5.60 -0.47
C ASN A 77 18.44 -4.99 -1.89
N PRO A 78 19.41 -5.26 -2.80
CA PRO A 78 19.43 -4.66 -4.14
C PRO A 78 18.26 -5.11 -5.03
N ASP A 79 17.64 -6.26 -4.77
CA ASP A 79 16.47 -6.72 -5.53
C ASP A 79 15.21 -5.98 -5.12
N PHE A 80 14.98 -5.80 -3.81
CA PHE A 80 13.82 -5.05 -3.33
C PHE A 80 13.94 -3.56 -3.65
N THR A 81 15.09 -2.95 -3.39
CA THR A 81 15.31 -1.52 -3.70
C THR A 81 15.17 -1.26 -5.19
N ARG A 82 15.72 -2.11 -6.07
CA ARG A 82 15.52 -1.97 -7.52
C ARG A 82 14.05 -2.04 -7.92
N LYS A 83 13.26 -2.97 -7.35
CA LYS A 83 11.83 -3.08 -7.66
C LYS A 83 11.02 -1.87 -7.16
N ILE A 84 11.37 -1.32 -5.99
CA ILE A 84 10.71 -0.12 -5.43
C ILE A 84 11.11 1.16 -6.17
N ASP A 85 12.35 1.26 -6.62
CA ASP A 85 12.83 2.37 -7.45
C ASP A 85 12.23 2.33 -8.87
N ASN A 86 11.70 1.18 -9.29
CA ASN A 86 11.14 0.95 -10.61
C ASN A 86 9.78 0.23 -10.52
N THR A 87 8.87 0.74 -9.69
CA THR A 87 7.52 0.17 -9.58
C THR A 87 6.81 0.22 -10.94
N HIS A 88 5.99 -0.79 -11.19
CA HIS A 88 5.05 -0.76 -12.30
C HIS A 88 4.00 0.34 -12.07
N LYS A 89 3.39 0.85 -13.15
CA LYS A 89 2.17 1.64 -12.99
C LYS A 89 1.02 0.71 -12.63
N VAL A 90 0.17 1.09 -11.69
CA VAL A 90 -1.02 0.29 -11.32
C VAL A 90 -1.91 0.01 -12.53
N SER A 91 -2.01 0.96 -13.46
CA SER A 91 -2.79 0.82 -14.70
C SER A 91 -2.31 -0.31 -15.62
N GLU A 92 -1.08 -0.81 -15.47
CA GLU A 92 -0.58 -1.97 -16.23
C GLU A 92 -1.27 -3.28 -15.85
N PHE A 93 -1.91 -3.32 -14.67
CA PHE A 93 -2.54 -4.52 -14.09
C PHE A 93 -4.06 -4.55 -14.18
N VAL A 94 -4.70 -3.51 -14.74
CA VAL A 94 -6.14 -3.53 -15.02
C VAL A 94 -6.45 -4.69 -15.99
N GLY A 95 -7.27 -5.64 -15.56
CA GLY A 95 -7.60 -6.86 -16.32
C GLY A 95 -6.55 -7.98 -16.20
N LYS A 96 -5.58 -7.85 -15.29
CA LYS A 96 -4.54 -8.85 -14.99
C LYS A 96 -4.50 -9.24 -13.51
N GLU A 97 -5.51 -8.88 -12.74
CA GLU A 97 -5.67 -9.23 -11.33
C GLU A 97 -5.55 -10.75 -11.07
N SER A 98 -5.93 -11.58 -12.06
CA SER A 98 -5.81 -13.04 -11.97
C SER A 98 -4.36 -13.55 -11.86
N GLU A 99 -3.37 -12.75 -12.24
CA GLU A 99 -1.94 -13.05 -12.08
C GLU A 99 -1.50 -13.06 -10.60
N PHE A 100 -2.29 -12.46 -9.72
CA PHE A 100 -1.96 -12.29 -8.31
C PHE A 100 -2.84 -13.16 -7.43
N GLU A 101 -2.28 -13.60 -6.30
CA GLU A 101 -3.04 -14.28 -5.25
C GLU A 101 -3.61 -13.28 -4.23
N ALA A 102 -2.96 -12.13 -4.10
CA ALA A 102 -3.36 -11.07 -3.19
C ALA A 102 -2.92 -9.69 -3.69
N ILE A 103 -3.67 -8.66 -3.28
CA ILE A 103 -3.30 -7.25 -3.34
C ILE A 103 -3.11 -6.75 -1.92
N VAL A 104 -2.02 -6.02 -1.68
CA VAL A 104 -1.67 -5.45 -0.38
C VAL A 104 -1.45 -3.95 -0.53
N TYR A 105 -2.07 -3.18 0.37
CA TYR A 105 -1.89 -1.74 0.52
C TYR A 105 -1.18 -1.42 1.85
N PRO A 106 0.15 -1.21 1.81
CA PRO A 106 0.88 -0.63 2.94
C PRO A 106 0.43 0.81 3.20
N GLY A 107 0.54 1.24 4.45
CA GLY A 107 0.27 2.60 4.91
C GLY A 107 1.50 3.51 4.87
N GLY A 108 1.62 4.35 5.90
CA GLY A 108 2.27 5.66 5.83
C GLY A 108 1.26 6.73 5.44
N HIS A 109 1.58 8.02 5.57
CA HIS A 109 0.59 9.07 5.28
C HIS A 109 0.38 9.32 3.78
N GLY A 110 1.30 8.91 2.91
CA GLY A 110 1.19 9.14 1.45
C GLY A 110 -0.09 8.60 0.79
N PRO A 111 -0.55 7.35 1.07
CA PRO A 111 -1.82 6.80 0.60
C PRO A 111 -3.03 7.74 0.69
N MET A 112 -3.11 8.55 1.75
CA MET A 112 -4.22 9.49 1.99
C MET A 112 -4.36 10.56 0.91
N TYR A 113 -3.34 10.77 0.07
CA TYR A 113 -3.33 11.82 -0.94
C TYR A 113 -3.50 11.33 -2.37
N ASP A 114 -3.31 10.04 -2.64
CA ASP A 114 -3.30 9.56 -4.02
C ASP A 114 -3.93 8.19 -4.25
N LEU A 115 -4.28 7.41 -3.22
CA LEU A 115 -4.86 6.08 -3.40
C LEU A 115 -6.38 6.02 -3.25
N GLU A 116 -6.99 6.95 -2.51
CA GLU A 116 -8.45 6.98 -2.28
C GLU A 116 -9.23 7.00 -3.61
N HIS A 117 -8.78 7.82 -4.56
CA HIS A 117 -9.48 8.05 -5.82
C HIS A 117 -8.69 7.58 -7.06
N ASP A 118 -7.64 6.77 -6.91
CA ASP A 118 -6.89 6.26 -8.07
C ASP A 118 -7.71 5.22 -8.84
N GLU A 119 -8.25 5.61 -10.01
CA GLU A 119 -9.15 4.76 -10.78
C GLU A 119 -8.57 3.38 -11.13
N ALA A 120 -7.26 3.29 -11.36
CA ALA A 120 -6.63 2.02 -11.71
C ALA A 120 -6.57 1.10 -10.49
N SER A 121 -6.16 1.62 -9.34
CA SER A 121 -6.16 0.96 -8.03
C SER A 121 -7.56 0.44 -7.69
N LEU A 122 -8.59 1.28 -7.82
CA LEU A 122 -9.98 0.90 -7.57
C LEU A 122 -10.44 -0.26 -8.46
N LYS A 123 -10.16 -0.19 -9.76
CA LYS A 123 -10.53 -1.24 -10.74
C LYS A 123 -9.81 -2.56 -10.47
N VAL A 124 -8.49 -2.51 -10.23
CA VAL A 124 -7.68 -3.70 -9.96
C VAL A 124 -8.15 -4.39 -8.67
N THR A 125 -8.46 -3.62 -7.63
CA THR A 125 -8.92 -4.15 -6.35
C THR A 125 -10.32 -4.74 -6.40
N ALA A 126 -11.27 -4.08 -7.06
CA ALA A 126 -12.61 -4.63 -7.28
C ALA A 126 -12.52 -5.98 -8.00
N ALA A 127 -11.80 -6.02 -9.13
CA ALA A 127 -11.68 -7.23 -9.94
C ALA A 127 -10.97 -8.37 -9.17
N ALA A 128 -9.91 -8.07 -8.41
CA ALA A 128 -9.21 -9.08 -7.61
C ALA A 128 -10.12 -9.66 -6.53
N TYR A 129 -10.85 -8.79 -5.80
CA TYR A 129 -11.80 -9.23 -4.78
C TYR A 129 -12.90 -10.11 -5.37
N GLU A 130 -13.49 -9.72 -6.50
CA GLU A 130 -14.54 -10.48 -7.18
C GLU A 130 -14.03 -11.81 -7.75
N ALA A 131 -12.75 -11.88 -8.13
CA ALA A 131 -12.07 -13.11 -8.51
C ALA A 131 -11.68 -14.00 -7.31
N GLY A 132 -12.06 -13.64 -6.08
CA GLY A 132 -11.78 -14.39 -4.86
C GLY A 132 -10.34 -14.28 -4.37
N LYS A 133 -9.59 -13.25 -4.82
CA LYS A 133 -8.25 -12.95 -4.33
C LYS A 133 -8.30 -12.22 -2.99
N VAL A 134 -7.21 -12.29 -2.24
CA VAL A 134 -7.12 -11.60 -0.95
C VAL A 134 -6.82 -10.12 -1.17
N VAL A 135 -7.52 -9.24 -0.47
CA VAL A 135 -7.21 -7.81 -0.39
C VAL A 135 -6.85 -7.50 1.06
N GLY A 136 -5.63 -7.02 1.28
CA GLY A 136 -5.13 -6.63 2.60
C GLY A 136 -4.68 -5.18 2.61
N ALA A 137 -4.87 -4.51 3.74
CA ALA A 137 -4.42 -3.14 3.94
C ALA A 137 -4.06 -2.91 5.41
N VAL A 138 -3.15 -1.98 5.68
CA VAL A 138 -2.64 -1.70 7.04
C VAL A 138 -2.42 -0.19 7.23
N CYS A 139 -2.58 0.29 8.47
CA CYS A 139 -2.39 1.69 8.86
C CYS A 139 -3.28 2.62 8.02
N HIS A 140 -2.73 3.49 7.18
CA HIS A 140 -3.50 4.33 6.25
C HIS A 140 -3.81 3.68 4.89
N GLY A 141 -3.21 2.53 4.58
CA GLY A 141 -3.50 1.76 3.37
C GLY A 141 -5.00 1.46 3.12
N PRO A 142 -5.85 1.26 4.16
CA PRO A 142 -7.28 1.06 3.97
C PRO A 142 -8.01 2.19 3.27
N ILE A 143 -7.44 3.41 3.19
CA ILE A 143 -8.02 4.51 2.40
C ILE A 143 -8.19 4.13 0.93
N ALA A 144 -7.35 3.25 0.41
CA ALA A 144 -7.44 2.76 -0.96
C ALA A 144 -8.67 1.85 -1.21
N LEU A 145 -9.40 1.48 -0.16
CA LEU A 145 -10.53 0.55 -0.21
C LEU A 145 -11.89 1.25 -0.08
N THR A 146 -11.92 2.52 0.33
CA THR A 146 -13.15 3.24 0.68
C THR A 146 -14.05 3.46 -0.53
N ASP A 147 -13.46 3.80 -1.69
CA ASP A 147 -14.16 4.09 -2.94
C ASP A 147 -14.24 2.88 -3.91
N VAL A 148 -13.76 1.71 -3.49
CA VAL A 148 -13.81 0.51 -4.35
C VAL A 148 -15.26 0.10 -4.53
N THR A 149 -15.79 0.30 -5.74
CA THR A 149 -17.15 -0.09 -6.11
C THR A 149 -17.14 -1.43 -6.85
N LEU A 150 -17.93 -2.39 -6.37
CA LEU A 150 -18.09 -3.72 -6.96
C LEU A 150 -19.04 -3.69 -8.16
N SER A 151 -19.08 -4.78 -8.93
CA SER A 151 -19.93 -4.92 -10.12
C SER A 151 -21.43 -4.81 -9.83
N ASP A 152 -21.86 -5.07 -8.58
CA ASP A 152 -23.24 -4.89 -8.11
C ASP A 152 -23.58 -3.45 -7.68
N GLY A 153 -22.61 -2.53 -7.78
CA GLY A 153 -22.73 -1.12 -7.41
C GLY A 153 -22.57 -0.84 -5.92
N THR A 154 -22.24 -1.84 -5.10
CA THR A 154 -21.95 -1.63 -3.67
C THR A 154 -20.47 -1.31 -3.43
N LEU A 155 -20.19 -0.58 -2.36
CA LEU A 155 -18.81 -0.38 -1.91
C LEU A 155 -18.26 -1.69 -1.33
N LEU A 156 -17.02 -2.02 -1.65
CA LEU A 156 -16.29 -3.19 -1.15
C LEU A 156 -16.41 -3.33 0.36
N VAL A 157 -16.24 -2.22 1.09
CA VAL A 157 -16.22 -2.20 2.56
C VAL A 157 -17.62 -2.16 3.19
N LYS A 158 -18.69 -2.05 2.40
CA LYS A 158 -20.06 -1.94 2.92
C LYS A 158 -20.44 -3.18 3.72
N GLY A 159 -20.78 -2.97 5.00
CA GLY A 159 -21.21 -4.04 5.90
C GLY A 159 -20.09 -5.01 6.32
N LYS A 160 -18.81 -4.64 6.08
CA LYS A 160 -17.64 -5.38 6.54
C LYS A 160 -17.06 -4.76 7.80
N ASN A 161 -16.45 -5.60 8.63
CA ASN A 161 -15.57 -5.13 9.69
C ASN A 161 -14.21 -4.81 9.07
N VAL A 162 -13.78 -3.56 9.20
CA VAL A 162 -12.48 -3.06 8.74
C VAL A 162 -11.77 -2.38 9.91
N THR A 163 -10.46 -2.21 9.80
CA THR A 163 -9.65 -1.44 10.73
C THR A 163 -8.70 -0.57 9.92
N GLY A 164 -8.24 0.51 10.52
CA GLY A 164 -7.23 1.41 9.97
C GLY A 164 -6.54 2.17 11.10
N PHE A 165 -5.64 3.08 10.74
CA PHE A 165 -5.10 4.05 11.68
C PHE A 165 -6.24 4.90 12.25
N SER A 166 -6.34 4.97 13.57
CA SER A 166 -7.47 5.60 14.25
C SER A 166 -7.35 7.12 14.30
N ASP A 167 -8.48 7.79 14.48
CA ASP A 167 -8.52 9.24 14.66
C ASP A 167 -7.73 9.69 15.89
N ASP A 168 -7.70 8.86 16.94
CA ASP A 168 -6.97 9.14 18.17
C ASP A 168 -5.46 8.96 17.98
N GLU A 169 -5.02 8.00 17.18
CA GLU A 169 -3.61 7.87 16.79
C GLU A 169 -3.16 9.05 15.92
N GLU A 170 -4.01 9.54 15.00
CA GLU A 170 -3.72 10.70 14.15
C GLU A 170 -3.51 11.98 14.99
N LYS A 171 -4.37 12.21 15.97
CA LYS A 171 -4.21 13.31 16.94
C LYS A 171 -2.97 13.13 17.80
N ALA A 172 -2.65 11.90 18.21
CA ALA A 172 -1.49 11.63 19.05
C ALA A 172 -0.16 11.94 18.33
N VAL A 173 -0.10 11.77 17.01
CA VAL A 173 1.05 12.16 16.18
C VAL A 173 0.99 13.61 15.70
N GLY A 174 -0.11 14.33 15.97
CA GLY A 174 -0.29 15.75 15.68
C GLY A 174 -0.42 16.06 14.19
N LEU A 175 -1.00 15.15 13.42
CA LEU A 175 -1.12 15.23 11.96
C LEU A 175 -2.58 15.25 11.46
N GLU A 176 -3.56 15.38 12.36
CA GLU A 176 -4.99 15.42 12.07
C GLU A 176 -5.41 16.56 11.15
N HIS A 177 -4.57 17.58 10.99
CA HIS A 177 -4.76 18.71 10.09
C HIS A 177 -3.83 18.69 8.87
N ALA A 178 -2.94 17.70 8.78
CA ALA A 178 -2.03 17.53 7.65
C ALA A 178 -2.65 16.63 6.57
N VAL A 179 -3.46 15.64 6.97
CA VAL A 179 -4.16 14.72 6.07
C VAL A 179 -5.42 15.35 5.45
N PRO A 180 -5.85 14.95 4.24
CA PRO A 180 -7.05 15.50 3.58
C PRO A 180 -8.35 15.15 4.30
N THR A 181 -8.39 13.97 4.92
CA THR A 181 -9.48 13.46 5.75
C THR A 181 -8.89 12.56 6.82
N LEU A 182 -9.65 12.31 7.89
CA LEU A 182 -9.32 11.25 8.85
C LEU A 182 -9.84 9.91 8.32
N LEU A 183 -9.06 8.85 8.48
CA LEU A 183 -9.35 7.55 7.88
C LEU A 183 -10.54 6.83 8.53
N GLU A 184 -10.68 6.93 9.85
CA GLU A 184 -11.72 6.20 10.60
C GLU A 184 -13.11 6.85 10.46
N SER A 185 -13.15 8.15 10.14
CA SER A 185 -14.35 9.01 10.13
C SER A 185 -15.19 8.95 8.85
#